data_AF-A0AAD1RQ32-F1
#
_entry.id   AF-A0AAD1RQ32-F1
#
_cell.length_a   1.000
_cell.length_b   1.000
_cell.length_c   1.000
_cell.angle_alpha   90.00
_cell.angle_beta   90.00
_cell.angle_gamma   90.00
#
_symmetry.space_group_name_H-M   'P 1'
#
loop_
_entity.id
_entity.type
_entity.pdbx_description
1 polymer ?
#
loop_
_entity_poly.entity_id
_entity_poly.type
_entity_poly.pdbx_seq_one_letter_code
_entity_poly.pdbx_strand_id
1 'polypeptide(L)'
;MCFNLRFDKESFLQAVKGQTPYTFEENQLSFFQDLSRQTLQWRASFNGINSQLRAADIPYKWGYPRALIAEKDGHQSWLTSPSDTAAFQQSLGLTATQSAHHWDVANVAAFTLLRSTAPG
;
A
#
# COMPACT_ATOMS: atom_id res chain seq x y z
N MET A 1 6.26 3.87 -19.29
CA MET A 1 6.62 2.63 -20.02
C MET A 1 5.49 1.63 -19.84
N CYS A 2 4.96 1.10 -20.93
CA CYS A 2 3.91 0.07 -20.90
C CYS A 2 4.53 -1.28 -21.22
N PHE A 3 4.35 -2.25 -20.33
CA PHE A 3 4.78 -3.63 -20.56
C PHE A 3 3.60 -4.42 -21.13
N ASN A 4 3.87 -5.35 -22.04
CA ASN A 4 2.83 -6.23 -22.61
C ASN A 4 2.30 -7.23 -21.57
N LEU A 5 3.14 -7.62 -20.61
CA LEU A 5 2.78 -8.52 -19.52
C LEU A 5 2.95 -7.84 -18.17
N ARG A 6 2.01 -8.09 -17.27
CA ARG A 6 2.05 -7.59 -15.89
C ARG A 6 3.26 -8.15 -15.12
N PHE A 7 3.60 -9.42 -15.37
CA PHE A 7 4.70 -10.09 -14.71
C PHE A 7 6.03 -9.38 -14.98
N ASP A 8 6.31 -9.05 -16.25
CA ASP A 8 7.53 -8.35 -16.65
C ASP A 8 7.70 -7.00 -15.94
N LYS A 9 6.59 -6.25 -15.80
CA LYS A 9 6.57 -5.00 -15.03
C LYS A 9 6.92 -5.23 -13.56
N GLU A 10 6.34 -6.25 -12.93
CA GLU A 10 6.58 -6.54 -11.51
C GLU A 10 8.02 -7.02 -11.28
N SER A 11 8.55 -7.90 -12.13
CA SER A 11 9.94 -8.37 -12.08
C SER A 11 10.93 -7.21 -12.28
N PHE A 12 10.69 -6.33 -13.25
CA PHE A 12 11.52 -5.14 -13.46
C PHE A 12 11.54 -4.24 -12.22
N LEU A 13 10.36 -3.93 -11.67
CA LEU A 13 10.26 -3.06 -10.48
C LEU A 13 10.87 -3.69 -9.23
N GLN A 14 10.85 -5.02 -9.09
CA GLN A 14 11.54 -5.71 -8.00
C GLN A 14 13.06 -5.65 -8.18
N ALA A 15 13.57 -5.90 -9.39
CA ALA A 15 14.99 -5.82 -9.68
C ALA A 15 15.55 -4.42 -9.37
N VAL A 16 14.82 -3.38 -9.77
CA VAL A 16 15.24 -1.99 -9.57
C VAL A 16 15.23 -1.58 -8.09
N LYS A 17 14.30 -2.11 -7.27
CA LYS A 17 14.26 -1.78 -5.82
C LYS A 17 15.45 -2.31 -5.04
N GLY A 18 16.05 -3.42 -5.48
CA GLY A 18 17.21 -4.03 -4.82
C GLY A 18 18.54 -3.33 -5.13
N GLN A 19 18.57 -2.41 -6.10
CA GLN A 19 19.78 -1.74 -6.57
C GLN A 19 19.50 -0.25 -6.71
N THR A 20 19.92 0.56 -5.73
CA THR A 20 19.88 2.02 -5.85
C THR A 20 21.20 2.63 -5.42
N PRO A 21 21.73 3.63 -6.14
CA PRO A 21 21.09 4.40 -7.23
C PRO A 21 21.42 3.91 -8.65
N TYR A 22 20.41 3.79 -9.52
CA TYR A 22 20.61 3.64 -10.96
C TYR A 22 20.95 4.98 -11.59
N THR A 23 22.04 5.03 -12.34
CA THR A 23 22.50 6.23 -13.04
C THR A 23 22.49 6.02 -14.55
N PHE A 24 22.09 7.05 -15.28
CA PHE A 24 22.20 7.12 -16.74
C PHE A 24 22.71 8.51 -17.11
N GLU A 25 23.85 8.59 -17.80
CA GLU A 25 24.47 9.87 -18.18
C GLU A 25 24.59 10.83 -16.98
N GLU A 26 25.12 10.32 -15.86
CA GLU A 26 25.29 11.06 -14.59
C GLU A 26 23.98 11.50 -13.89
N ASN A 27 22.82 11.20 -14.48
CA ASN A 27 21.51 11.47 -13.89
C ASN A 27 21.01 10.27 -13.08
N GLN A 28 20.56 10.52 -11.85
CA GLN A 28 19.94 9.50 -11.02
C GLN A 28 18.51 9.23 -11.49
N LEU A 29 18.23 7.99 -11.88
CA LEU A 29 16.92 7.55 -12.31
C LEU A 29 16.15 6.93 -11.14
N SER A 30 14.87 7.28 -11.03
CA SER A 30 13.93 6.67 -10.08
C SER A 30 12.74 6.09 -10.82
N PHE A 31 12.39 4.85 -10.50
CA PHE A 31 11.30 4.13 -11.16
C PHE A 31 10.15 3.91 -10.18
N PHE A 32 8.95 4.29 -10.59
CA PHE A 32 7.74 4.17 -9.79
C PHE A 32 6.64 3.42 -10.55
N GLN A 33 5.74 2.78 -9.80
CA GLN A 33 4.51 2.25 -10.38
C GLN A 33 3.59 3.39 -10.79
N ASP A 34 3.03 3.29 -11.99
CA ASP A 34 1.89 4.12 -12.38
C ASP A 34 0.66 3.70 -11.56
N LEU A 35 0.19 4.62 -10.71
CA LEU A 35 -0.91 4.44 -9.77
C LEU A 35 -1.85 5.63 -9.88
N SER A 36 -3.15 5.37 -9.82
CA SER A 36 -4.14 6.45 -9.79
C SER A 36 -3.96 7.35 -8.57
N ARG A 37 -4.33 8.63 -8.69
CA ARG A 37 -4.30 9.61 -7.58
C ARG A 37 -5.03 9.08 -6.34
N GLN A 38 -6.17 8.43 -6.53
CA GLN A 38 -6.95 7.82 -5.45
C GLN A 38 -6.18 6.70 -4.73
N THR A 39 -5.42 5.88 -5.46
CA THR A 39 -4.59 4.82 -4.87
C THR A 39 -3.44 5.42 -4.06
N LEU A 40 -2.80 6.48 -4.57
CA LEU A 40 -1.74 7.19 -3.85
C LEU A 40 -2.27 7.83 -2.55
N GLN A 41 -3.44 8.48 -2.62
CA GLN A 41 -4.11 9.07 -1.45
C GLN A 41 -4.46 8.01 -0.41
N TRP A 42 -5.03 6.88 -0.83
CA TRP A 42 -5.35 5.77 0.06
C TRP A 42 -4.09 5.18 0.72
N ARG A 43 -2.95 5.10 0.02
CA ARG A 43 -1.69 4.66 0.65
C ARG A 43 -1.17 5.69 1.65
N ALA A 44 -1.29 6.98 1.33
CA ALA A 44 -0.86 8.06 2.21
C ALA A 44 -1.66 8.13 3.53
N SER A 45 -2.93 7.72 3.53
CA SER A 45 -3.72 7.67 4.78
C SER A 45 -3.18 6.68 5.80
N PHE A 46 -2.38 5.69 5.39
CA PHE A 46 -1.71 4.74 6.29
C PHE A 46 -0.28 5.12 6.65
N ASN A 47 0.16 6.35 6.39
CA ASN A 47 1.50 6.80 6.76
C ASN A 47 1.79 6.63 8.26
N GLY A 48 0.78 6.82 9.12
CA GLY A 48 0.91 6.53 10.56
C GLY A 48 1.26 5.07 10.83
N ILE A 49 0.56 4.13 10.19
CA ILE A 49 0.85 2.69 10.31
C ILE A 49 2.23 2.36 9.74
N ASN A 50 2.59 2.93 8.59
CA ASN A 50 3.92 2.71 8.00
C ASN A 50 5.04 3.12 8.96
N SER A 51 4.87 4.25 9.65
CA SER A 51 5.85 4.71 10.66
C SER A 51 5.96 3.75 11.83
N GLN A 52 4.84 3.18 12.29
CA GLN A 52 4.86 2.15 13.34
C GLN A 52 5.55 0.86 12.88
N LEU A 53 5.25 0.40 11.67
CA LEU A 53 5.88 -0.79 11.09
C LEU A 53 7.40 -0.61 11.00
N ARG A 54 7.87 0.56 10.54
CA ARG A 54 9.29 0.89 10.52
C ARG A 54 9.90 0.96 11.91
N ALA A 55 9.23 1.60 12.86
CA ALA A 55 9.73 1.73 14.24
C ALA A 55 9.82 0.38 14.95
N ALA A 56 8.94 -0.57 14.61
CA ALA A 56 8.92 -1.93 15.13
C ALA A 56 9.77 -2.92 14.31
N ASP A 57 10.51 -2.44 13.30
CA ASP A 57 11.30 -3.25 12.36
C ASP A 57 10.50 -4.39 11.69
N ILE A 58 9.21 -4.15 11.42
CA ILE A 58 8.32 -5.12 10.78
C ILE A 58 8.42 -4.92 9.25
N PRO A 59 8.87 -5.93 8.48
CA PRO A 59 8.92 -5.83 7.03
C PRO A 59 7.52 -5.73 6.45
N TYR A 60 7.34 -4.80 5.51
CA TYR A 60 6.06 -4.57 4.85
C TYR A 60 6.21 -4.18 3.38
N LYS A 61 5.15 -4.44 2.60
CA LYS A 61 5.06 -4.07 1.19
C LYS A 61 3.66 -3.63 0.81
N TRP A 62 3.59 -2.81 -0.24
CA TRP A 62 2.33 -2.46 -0.88
C TRP A 62 1.98 -3.48 -1.97
N GLY A 63 0.89 -4.19 -1.76
CA GLY A 63 0.19 -4.96 -2.79
C GLY A 63 -0.63 -4.04 -3.70
N TYR A 64 -0.78 -4.45 -4.96
CA TYR A 64 -1.59 -3.72 -5.93
C TYR A 64 -3.07 -4.13 -5.84
N PRO A 65 -4.03 -3.19 -5.95
CA PRO A 65 -3.84 -1.73 -5.96
C PRO A 65 -3.77 -1.14 -4.54
N ARG A 66 -4.58 -1.68 -3.60
CA ARG A 66 -4.82 -1.18 -2.25
C ARG A 66 -4.69 -2.29 -1.20
N ALA A 67 -3.47 -2.75 -0.96
CA ALA A 67 -3.20 -3.69 0.13
C ALA A 67 -1.88 -3.32 0.81
N LEU A 68 -1.89 -3.14 2.12
CA LEU A 68 -0.67 -3.13 2.93
C LEU A 68 -0.47 -4.54 3.49
N ILE A 69 0.66 -5.16 3.17
CA ILE A 69 0.99 -6.51 3.60
C ILE A 69 2.21 -6.40 4.50
N ALA A 70 2.09 -6.89 5.73
CA ALA A 70 3.19 -6.94 6.69
C ALA A 70 3.36 -8.38 7.17
N GLU A 71 4.59 -8.74 7.50
CA GLU A 71 4.92 -10.07 7.99
C GLU A 71 5.63 -9.97 9.34
N LYS A 72 5.13 -10.72 10.32
CA LYS A 72 5.74 -10.82 11.65
C LYS A 72 5.61 -12.25 12.14
N ASP A 73 6.69 -12.82 12.67
CA ASP A 73 6.72 -14.17 13.24
C ASP A 73 6.21 -15.26 12.26
N GLY A 74 6.48 -15.10 10.96
CA GLY A 74 6.02 -16.02 9.91
C GLY A 74 4.54 -15.88 9.53
N HIS A 75 3.82 -14.93 10.12
CA HIS A 75 2.42 -14.63 9.80
C HIS A 75 2.30 -13.37 8.96
N GLN A 76 1.60 -13.49 7.82
CA GLN A 76 1.29 -12.36 6.95
C GLN A 76 -0.08 -11.77 7.27
N SER A 77 -0.09 -10.49 7.59
CA SER A 77 -1.31 -9.71 7.82
C SER A 77 -1.57 -8.79 6.62
N TRP A 78 -2.84 -8.66 6.26
CA TRP A 78 -3.28 -7.91 5.10
C TRP A 78 -4.25 -6.82 5.52
N LEU A 79 -3.98 -5.59 5.11
CA LEU A 79 -4.87 -4.45 5.31
C LEU A 79 -5.38 -3.98 3.95
N THR A 80 -6.62 -4.36 3.64
CA THR A 80 -7.30 -4.04 2.38
C THR A 80 -8.37 -2.96 2.52
N SER A 81 -8.89 -2.76 3.74
CA SER A 81 -9.91 -1.76 4.07
C SER A 81 -9.51 -0.99 5.33
N PRO A 82 -9.85 0.32 5.44
CA PRO A 82 -9.68 1.07 6.68
C PRO A 82 -10.36 0.43 7.89
N SER A 83 -11.47 -0.30 7.69
CA SER A 83 -12.17 -1.05 8.75
C SER A 83 -11.29 -2.10 9.43
N ASP A 84 -10.33 -2.66 8.70
CA ASP A 84 -9.54 -3.80 9.17
C ASP A 84 -8.29 -3.33 9.92
N THR A 85 -8.10 -2.01 10.03
CA THR A 85 -6.91 -1.38 10.64
C THR A 85 -6.66 -1.88 12.06
N ALA A 86 -7.71 -1.96 12.89
CA ALA A 86 -7.58 -2.40 14.28
C ALA A 86 -7.13 -3.86 14.36
N ALA A 87 -7.76 -4.75 13.58
CA ALA A 87 -7.39 -6.16 13.51
C ALA A 87 -5.97 -6.34 12.98
N PHE A 88 -5.59 -5.56 11.97
CA PHE A 88 -4.25 -5.57 11.40
C PHE A 88 -3.19 -5.15 12.42
N GLN A 89 -3.37 -4.02 13.12
CA GLN A 89 -2.44 -3.58 14.16
C GLN A 89 -2.33 -4.61 15.29
N GLN A 90 -3.46 -5.17 15.72
CA GLN A 90 -3.49 -6.20 16.76
C GLN A 90 -2.71 -7.46 16.34
N SER A 91 -2.90 -7.93 15.11
CA SER A 91 -2.18 -9.12 14.60
C SER A 91 -0.66 -8.94 14.57
N LEU A 92 -0.18 -7.69 14.49
CA LEU A 92 1.24 -7.34 14.48
C LEU A 92 1.77 -6.92 15.86
N GLY A 93 0.91 -6.92 16.88
CA GLY A 93 1.24 -6.45 18.23
C GLY A 93 1.59 -4.96 18.28
N LEU A 94 1.04 -4.16 17.36
CA LEU A 94 1.22 -2.71 17.35
C LEU A 94 0.21 -2.05 18.29
N THR A 95 0.66 -1.07 19.06
CA THR A 95 -0.24 -0.24 19.86
C THR A 95 -1.16 0.53 18.93
N ALA A 96 -2.47 0.52 19.20
CA ALA A 96 -3.46 1.24 18.43
C ALA A 96 -3.18 2.75 18.52
N THR A 97 -2.43 3.29 17.57
CA THR A 97 -2.32 4.75 17.41
C THR A 97 -3.52 5.19 16.60
N GLN A 98 -4.25 6.17 17.13
CA GLN A 98 -5.27 6.92 16.41
C GLN A 98 -4.60 7.69 15.27
N SER A 99 -4.29 7.01 14.17
CA SER A 99 -3.89 7.65 12.91
C SER A 99 -5.12 7.81 12.04
N ALA A 100 -6.10 8.54 12.56
CA ALA A 100 -7.11 9.17 11.73
C ALA A 100 -6.80 10.68 11.75
N HIS A 101 -5.95 11.12 10.81
CA HIS A 101 -6.31 12.39 10.19
C HIS A 101 -7.71 12.15 9.63
N HIS A 102 -8.68 12.73 10.32
CA HIS A 102 -10.09 12.78 9.97
C HIS A 102 -10.26 12.85 8.44
N TRP A 103 -10.58 11.71 7.84
CA TRP A 103 -11.15 11.64 6.51
C TRP A 103 -12.38 10.76 6.68
N ASP A 104 -13.52 11.41 6.49
CA ASP A 104 -14.86 10.87 6.57
C ASP A 104 -14.95 9.44 6.03
N VAL A 105 -15.21 8.50 6.93
CA VAL A 105 -15.57 7.11 6.61
C VAL A 105 -16.80 7.08 5.69
N ALA A 106 -17.56 8.18 5.63
CA ALA A 106 -18.67 8.41 4.70
C ALA A 106 -18.27 8.32 3.21
N ASN A 107 -17.08 8.77 2.81
CA ASN A 107 -16.69 8.77 1.39
C ASN A 107 -16.17 7.43 0.87
N VAL A 108 -15.70 6.55 1.75
CA VAL A 108 -15.28 5.18 1.36
C VAL A 108 -16.49 4.24 1.34
N ALA A 109 -17.42 4.39 2.29
CA ALA A 109 -18.66 3.61 2.32
C ALA A 109 -19.61 3.92 1.14
N ALA A 110 -19.68 5.19 0.69
CA ALA A 110 -20.45 5.58 -0.49
C ALA A 110 -19.99 4.83 -1.76
N PHE A 111 -18.73 4.43 -1.83
CA PHE A 111 -18.17 3.78 -3.03
C PHE A 111 -18.40 2.26 -3.08
N THR A 112 -18.54 1.60 -1.92
CA THR A 112 -18.96 0.18 -1.88
C THR A 112 -20.40 0.02 -2.36
N LEU A 113 -21.26 1.01 -2.08
CA LEU A 113 -22.66 1.00 -2.51
C LEU A 113 -22.85 1.34 -4.01
N LEU A 114 -21.94 2.12 -4.61
CA LEU A 114 -21.99 2.48 -6.04
C LEU A 114 -21.66 1.33 -7.01
N ARG A 115 -21.21 0.16 -6.52
CA ARG A 115 -21.04 -1.06 -7.34
C ARG A 115 -22.24 -2.02 -7.29
N SER A 116 -23.26 -1.74 -6.46
CA SER A 116 -24.44 -2.60 -6.29
C SER A 116 -25.64 -2.22 -7.16
N THR A 117 -25.56 -1.12 -7.91
CA THR A 117 -26.67 -0.66 -8.78
C THR A 117 -26.21 -0.59 -10.23
N ALA A 118 -26.08 -1.75 -10.87
CA ALA A 118 -26.21 -1.86 -12.32
C ALA A 118 -27.47 -2.69 -12.59
N PRO A 119 -28.58 -2.10 -13.09
CA PRO A 119 -29.68 -2.89 -13.61
C PRO A 119 -29.23 -3.51 -14.94
N GLY A 120 -29.56 -4.80 -15.12
CA GLY A 120 -29.41 -5.51 -16.38
C GLY A 120 -30.45 -5.11 -17.42
#